data_AF-A0A967STW7-F1
#
_entry.id   AF-A0A967STW7-F1
#
_cell.length_a   1.000
_cell.length_b   1.000
_cell.length_c   1.000
_cell.angle_alpha   90.00
_cell.angle_beta   90.00
_cell.angle_gamma   90.00
#
_symmetry.space_group_name_H-M   'P 1'
#
loop_
_entity.id
_entity.type
_entity.pdbx_description
1 polymer ?
#
loop_
_entity_poly.entity_id
_entity_poly.type
_entity_poly.pdbx_seq_one_letter_code
_entity_poly.pdbx_strand_id
1 'polypeptide(L)' 'TEGVEKLRDKYNFPGMKIIQFAFDSDSTNSFLPHNYSQNSVAYSGTHDNDTAIGW' A
#
# COMPACT_ATOMS: atom_id res chain seq x y z
N THR A 1 -10.28 4.41 -8.85
CA THR A 1 -11.68 4.16 -9.28
C THR A 1 -11.99 2.69 -9.09
N GLU A 2 -13.22 2.35 -8.75
CA GLU A 2 -13.64 0.96 -8.45
C GLU A 2 -13.32 -0.03 -9.58
N GLY A 3 -13.32 0.42 -10.84
CA GLY A 3 -12.99 -0.44 -12.00
C GLY A 3 -11.55 -0.96 -11.99
N VAL A 4 -10.58 -0.19 -11.47
CA VAL A 4 -9.17 -0.61 -11.39
C VAL A 4 -9.00 -1.70 -10.34
N GLU A 5 -9.62 -1.53 -9.18
CA GLU A 5 -9.60 -2.51 -8.10
C GLU A 5 -10.26 -3.83 -8.55
N LYS A 6 -11.44 -3.74 -9.17
CA LYS A 6 -12.13 -4.90 -9.77
C LYS A 6 -11.28 -5.64 -10.79
N LEU A 7 -10.53 -4.92 -11.63
CA LEU A 7 -9.67 -5.54 -12.64
C LEU A 7 -8.49 -6.29 -11.99
N ARG A 8 -7.81 -5.67 -11.02
CA ARG A 8 -6.73 -6.29 -10.25
C ARG A 8 -7.21 -7.56 -9.56
N ASP A 9 -8.35 -7.46 -8.86
CA ASP A 9 -8.91 -8.55 -8.06
C ASP A 9 -9.41 -9.69 -8.96
N LYS A 10 -10.01 -9.38 -10.11
CA LYS A 10 -10.43 -10.36 -11.12
C LYS A 10 -9.29 -11.29 -11.57
N TYR A 11 -8.07 -10.76 -11.68
CA TYR A 11 -6.89 -11.52 -12.08
C TYR A 11 -6.00 -11.94 -10.90
N ASN A 12 -6.48 -11.74 -9.66
CA ASN A 12 -5.78 -12.06 -8.42
C ASN A 12 -4.36 -11.45 -8.35
N PHE A 13 -4.17 -10.26 -8.92
CA PHE A 13 -2.89 -9.57 -8.84
C PHE A 13 -2.72 -8.91 -7.48
N PRO A 14 -1.51 -8.95 -6.89
CA PRO A 14 -1.27 -8.31 -5.61
C PRO A 14 -1.36 -6.78 -5.73
N GLY A 15 -1.94 -6.15 -4.72
CA GLY A 15 -1.84 -4.70 -4.55
C GLY A 15 -0.48 -4.29 -3.97
N MET A 16 -0.14 -3.00 -4.06
CA MET A 16 1.05 -2.45 -3.40
C MET A 16 0.67 -1.75 -2.10
N LYS A 17 1.52 -1.91 -1.07
CA LYS A 17 1.42 -1.21 0.21
C LYS A 17 2.75 -0.56 0.54
N ILE A 18 2.76 0.75 0.76
CA ILE A 18 3.97 1.54 1.01
C ILE A 18 3.85 2.15 2.41
N ILE A 19 4.69 1.71 3.35
CA ILE A 19 4.52 2.07 4.77
C ILE A 19 4.84 3.55 5.05
N GLN A 20 5.67 4.19 4.23
CA GLN A 20 5.92 5.64 4.36
C GLN A 20 4.65 6.49 4.14
N PHE A 21 3.62 5.96 3.48
CA PHE A 21 2.32 6.63 3.30
C PHE A 21 1.32 6.34 4.43
N ALA A 22 1.71 5.60 5.46
CA ALA A 22 0.78 5.07 6.45
C ALA A 22 0.44 6.05 7.60
N PHE A 23 1.28 7.04 7.86
CA PHE A 23 1.27 7.79 9.12
C PHE A 23 0.87 9.27 8.97
N ASP A 24 0.22 9.63 7.87
CA ASP A 24 -0.25 11.00 7.59
C ASP A 24 -1.72 11.25 7.97
N SER A 25 -2.42 10.22 8.44
CA SER A 25 -3.86 10.19 8.63
C SER A 25 -4.27 9.26 9.78
N ASP A 26 -5.54 8.89 9.87
CA ASP A 26 -6.07 8.09 10.98
C ASP A 26 -5.86 6.57 10.81
N SER A 27 -6.36 5.80 11.78
CA SER A 27 -6.22 4.33 11.83
C SER A 27 -6.86 3.56 10.68
N THR A 28 -7.64 4.21 9.81
CA THR A 28 -8.29 3.62 8.63
C THR A 28 -7.40 3.68 7.38
N ASN A 29 -6.23 4.32 7.46
CA ASN A 29 -5.31 4.41 6.33
C ASN A 29 -4.94 3.01 5.82
N SER A 30 -5.19 2.78 4.52
CA SER A 30 -4.97 1.48 3.88
C SER A 30 -3.49 1.06 3.82
N PHE A 31 -2.56 1.99 4.10
CA PHE A 31 -1.13 1.77 4.18
C PHE A 31 -0.64 1.39 5.59
N LEU A 32 -1.51 1.36 6.59
CA LEU A 32 -1.18 0.78 7.91
C LEU A 32 -1.18 -0.76 7.86
N PRO A 33 -0.23 -1.44 8.52
CA PRO A 33 -0.09 -2.90 8.45
C PRO A 33 -1.34 -3.71 8.81
N HIS A 34 -2.13 -3.27 9.80
CA HIS A 34 -3.37 -3.98 10.18
C HIS A 34 -4.51 -3.83 9.16
N ASN A 35 -4.36 -2.95 8.16
CA ASN A 35 -5.33 -2.75 7.08
C ASN A 35 -4.87 -3.39 5.76
N TYR A 36 -3.80 -4.19 5.75
CA TYR A 36 -3.31 -4.85 4.54
C TYR A 36 -4.23 -5.99 4.10
N SER A 37 -4.49 -6.06 2.79
CA SER A 37 -5.01 -7.27 2.17
C SER A 37 -3.90 -8.31 2.12
N GLN A 38 -4.23 -9.59 2.34
CA GLN A 38 -3.25 -10.68 2.26
C GLN A 38 -2.59 -10.76 0.87
N ASN A 39 -3.35 -10.52 -0.20
CA ASN A 39 -2.80 -10.44 -1.55
C ASN A 39 -2.21 -9.03 -1.81
N SER A 40 -1.09 -8.74 -1.16
CA SER A 40 -0.34 -7.51 -1.38
C SER A 40 1.17 -7.71 -1.23
N VAL A 41 1.92 -6.76 -1.78
CA VAL A 41 3.37 -6.64 -1.54
C VAL A 41 3.61 -5.38 -0.73
N ALA A 42 4.24 -5.55 0.42
CA ALA A 42 4.59 -4.47 1.33
C ALA A 42 6.01 -3.97 1.04
N TYR A 43 6.16 -2.66 0.97
CA TYR A 43 7.42 -1.95 0.74
C TYR A 43 7.61 -0.93 1.86
N SER A 44 8.86 -0.70 2.25
CA SER A 44 9.22 0.46 3.08
C SER A 44 8.93 1.74 2.30
N GLY A 45 9.53 1.88 1.12
CA GLY A 45 9.31 2.90 0.11
C GLY A 45 9.61 2.33 -1.29
N THR A 46 9.33 3.08 -2.34
CA THR A 46 9.79 2.79 -3.72
C THR A 46 11.03 3.62 -4.05
N HIS A 47 11.50 3.54 -5.30
CA HIS A 47 12.58 4.40 -5.80
C HIS A 47 12.21 5.89 -5.87
N ASP A 48 10.92 6.23 -5.79
CA ASP A 48 10.42 7.60 -5.77
C ASP A 48 10.37 8.20 -4.36
N ASN A 49 10.60 7.36 -3.34
CA ASN A 49 10.57 7.76 -1.95
C ASN A 49 11.97 8.01 -1.41
N ASP A 50 12.10 8.86 -0.39
CA ASP A 50 13.35 8.94 0.37
C ASP A 50 13.62 7.58 1.05
N THR A 51 14.88 7.36 1.39
CA THR A 51 15.30 6.22 2.20
C THR A 51 14.52 6.18 3.51
N ALA A 52 14.39 4.98 4.10
CA ALA A 52 13.66 4.81 5.36
C ALA A 52 14.26 5.55 6.57
N ILE A 53 15.49 6.07 6.46
CA ILE A 53 16.13 6.90 7.49
C ILE A 53 15.94 8.40 7.19
N GLY A 54 15.81 8.77 5.91
CA GLY A 54 15.63 10.16 5.46
C GLY A 54 14.19 10.66 5.56
N TRP A 55 13.23 9.77 5.32
CA TRP A 55 11.81 9.96 5.64
C TRP A 55 11.58 9.99 7.15
#